data_AF-A0A939SB73-F1
#
_entry.id   AF-A0A939SB73-F1
#
_cell.length_a   1.000
_cell.length_b   1.000
_cell.length_c   1.000
_cell.angle_alpha   90.00
_cell.angle_beta   90.00
_cell.angle_gamma   90.00
#
_symmetry.space_group_name_H-M   'P 1'
#
loop_
_entity.id
_entity.type
_entity.pdbx_description
1 polymer ?
#
loop_
_entity_poly.entity_id
_entity_poly.type
_entity_poly.pdbx_seq_one_letter_code
_entity_poly.pdbx_strand_id
1 'polypeptide(L)'
;MRTIQAYLEAAKERRENGESGFSLVELIVVVVILGILAAVAIPIFIGIQDQAEQSAVDAAAANMASQAVANLANPDSAGAHGVPASKDGIAYTVAPASPTITNVCVTAAKDGKTASKGPGCA
;
A
#
# COMPACT_ATOMS: atom_id res chain seq x y z
N MET A 1 44.01 16.77 54.82
CA MET A 1 43.77 15.35 54.46
C MET A 1 42.29 15.05 54.16
N ARG A 2 41.54 15.99 53.55
CA ARG A 2 40.09 15.81 53.22
C ARG A 2 39.82 15.56 51.73
N THR A 3 40.80 15.80 50.87
CA THR A 3 40.68 15.63 49.42
C THR A 3 40.54 14.15 49.04
N ILE A 4 41.32 13.25 49.64
CA ILE A 4 41.23 11.81 49.37
C ILE A 4 39.87 11.25 49.82
N GLN A 5 39.29 11.76 50.91
CA GLN A 5 37.95 11.33 51.36
C GLN A 5 36.85 11.74 50.37
N ALA A 6 36.89 12.96 49.84
CA ALA A 6 35.93 13.42 48.84
C ALA A 6 35.98 12.58 47.53
N TYR A 7 37.17 12.13 47.12
CA TYR A 7 37.32 11.25 45.95
C TYR A 7 36.74 9.85 46.17
N LEU A 8 36.90 9.30 47.38
CA LEU A 8 36.38 7.97 47.72
C LEU A 8 34.85 7.98 47.82
N GLU A 9 34.28 9.06 48.33
CA GLU A 9 32.82 9.21 48.50
C GLU A 9 32.12 9.35 47.13
N ALA A 10 32.67 10.16 46.21
CA ALA A 10 32.16 10.27 44.84
C ALA A 10 32.30 8.97 44.02
N ALA A 11 33.34 8.16 44.28
CA ALA A 11 33.51 6.85 43.65
C ALA A 11 32.54 5.79 44.21
N LYS A 12 32.22 5.87 45.51
CA LYS A 12 31.21 5.02 46.17
C LYS A 12 29.81 5.33 45.65
N GLU A 13 29.49 6.60 45.46
CA GLU A 13 28.19 7.07 44.97
C GLU A 13 27.88 6.57 43.54
N ARG A 14 28.89 6.53 42.64
CA ARG A 14 28.74 5.95 41.29
C ARG A 14 28.50 4.43 41.28
N ARG A 15 28.99 3.71 42.29
CA ARG A 15 28.74 2.27 42.45
C ARG A 15 27.40 1.97 43.12
N GLU A 16 26.96 2.82 44.06
CA GLU A 16 25.67 2.70 44.75
C GLU A 16 24.50 3.12 43.86
N ASN A 17 24.68 4.16 43.02
CA ASN A 17 23.72 4.60 42.02
C ASN A 17 23.86 3.82 40.70
N GLY A 18 24.17 2.52 40.79
CA GLY A 18 24.54 1.64 39.68
C GLY A 18 23.89 2.02 38.35
N GLU A 19 24.68 2.65 37.47
CA GLU A 19 24.27 2.93 36.09
C GLU A 19 23.87 1.61 35.45
N SER A 20 22.56 1.41 35.36
CA SER A 20 21.93 0.18 34.89
C SER A 20 22.08 0.15 33.38
N GLY A 21 23.23 -0.34 32.90
CA GLY A 21 23.46 -0.55 31.48
C GLY A 21 22.50 -1.61 30.94
N PHE A 22 22.01 -1.41 29.72
CA PHE A 22 21.18 -2.40 29.01
C PHE A 22 21.99 -3.69 28.85
N SER A 23 21.44 -4.83 29.27
CA SER A 23 22.14 -6.10 29.14
C SER A 23 22.20 -6.53 27.66
N LEU A 24 23.34 -7.08 27.23
CA LEU A 24 23.45 -7.67 25.88
C LEU A 24 22.42 -8.78 25.65
N VAL A 25 22.05 -9.51 26.70
CA VAL A 25 21.02 -10.56 26.64
C VAL A 25 19.64 -9.95 26.39
N GLU A 26 19.38 -8.77 26.96
CA GLU A 26 18.15 -8.00 26.77
C GLU A 26 17.99 -7.55 25.32
N LEU A 27 19.09 -7.11 24.69
CA LEU A 27 19.06 -6.74 23.28
C LEU A 27 18.84 -7.97 22.38
N ILE A 28 19.50 -9.09 22.71
CA ILE A 28 19.42 -10.32 21.93
C ILE A 28 17.98 -10.89 21.94
N VAL A 29 17.33 -10.96 23.11
CA VAL A 29 15.96 -11.49 23.18
C VAL A 29 14.97 -10.62 22.40
N VAL A 30 15.16 -9.30 22.38
CA VAL A 30 14.30 -8.37 21.63
C VAL A 30 14.43 -8.59 20.13
N VAL A 31 15.65 -8.67 19.59
CA VAL A 31 15.82 -8.90 18.14
C VAL A 31 15.36 -10.29 17.71
N VAL A 32 15.42 -11.29 18.60
CA VAL A 32 14.84 -12.62 18.35
C VAL A 32 13.32 -12.54 18.24
N ILE A 33 12.65 -11.84 19.16
CA ILE A 33 11.19 -11.67 19.11
C ILE A 33 10.80 -10.85 17.87
N LEU A 34 11.49 -9.74 17.58
CA LEU A 34 11.25 -8.94 16.37
C LEU A 34 11.48 -9.75 15.09
N GLY A 35 12.47 -10.65 15.07
CA GLY A 35 12.71 -11.55 13.96
C GLY A 35 11.55 -12.51 13.69
N ILE A 36 10.97 -13.10 14.74
CA ILE A 36 9.80 -13.98 14.63
C ILE A 36 8.58 -13.20 14.14
N LEU A 37 8.34 -12.01 14.69
CA LEU A 37 7.22 -11.16 14.27
C LEU A 37 7.37 -10.73 12.80
N ALA A 38 8.57 -10.33 12.38
CA ALA A 38 8.84 -9.94 10.99
C ALA A 38 8.61 -11.11 10.02
N ALA A 39 9.02 -12.33 10.39
CA ALA A 39 8.84 -13.51 9.54
C ALA A 39 7.38 -13.81 9.21
N VAL A 40 6.45 -13.56 10.16
CA VAL A 40 5.01 -13.75 9.95
C VAL A 40 4.35 -12.50 9.34
N ALA A 41 4.78 -11.31 9.73
CA ALA A 41 4.16 -10.06 9.30
C ALA A 41 4.41 -9.74 7.81
N ILE A 42 5.62 -10.01 7.30
CA ILE A 42 5.99 -9.69 5.91
C ILE A 42 5.06 -10.34 4.87
N PRO A 43 4.83 -11.67 4.87
CA PRO A 43 3.97 -12.29 3.86
C PRO A 43 2.52 -11.81 3.93
N ILE A 44 1.99 -11.57 5.14
CA ILE A 44 0.64 -11.03 5.34
C ILE A 44 0.55 -9.63 4.74
N PHE A 45 1.54 -8.77 5.00
CA PHE A 45 1.58 -7.41 4.50
C PHE A 45 1.66 -7.34 2.97
N ILE A 46 2.39 -8.26 2.33
CA ILE A 46 2.43 -8.38 0.86
C ILE A 46 1.04 -8.74 0.31
N GLY A 47 0.38 -9.74 0.89
CA GLY A 47 -0.98 -10.13 0.47
C GLY A 47 -2.01 -9.00 0.60
N ILE A 48 -1.93 -8.21 1.67
CA ILE A 48 -2.81 -7.04 1.86
C ILE A 48 -2.56 -5.98 0.78
N GLN A 49 -1.30 -5.70 0.46
CA GLN A 49 -0.95 -4.74 -0.60
C GLN A 49 -1.46 -5.22 -1.96
N ASP A 50 -1.27 -6.50 -2.29
CA ASP A 50 -1.78 -7.07 -3.54
C ASP A 50 -3.30 -6.96 -3.64
N GLN A 51 -4.02 -7.25 -2.55
CA GLN A 51 -5.47 -7.14 -2.54
C GLN A 51 -5.96 -5.69 -2.61
N ALA A 52 -5.23 -4.76 -1.99
CA ALA A 52 -5.51 -3.33 -2.09
C ALA A 52 -5.30 -2.80 -3.52
N GLU A 53 -4.22 -3.21 -4.19
CA GLU A 53 -3.97 -2.84 -5.58
C GLU A 53 -5.02 -3.41 -6.53
N GLN A 54 -5.41 -4.68 -6.36
CA GLN A 54 -6.50 -5.28 -7.15
C GLN A 54 -7.81 -4.52 -6.95
N SER A 55 -8.14 -4.20 -5.69
CA SER A 55 -9.35 -3.42 -5.37
C SER A 55 -9.31 -2.01 -5.97
N ALA A 56 -8.14 -1.37 -6.02
CA ALA A 56 -7.98 -0.07 -6.66
C ALA A 56 -8.19 -0.14 -8.18
N VAL A 57 -7.65 -1.18 -8.84
CA VAL A 57 -7.86 -1.41 -10.28
C VAL A 57 -9.33 -1.73 -10.57
N ASP A 58 -10.00 -2.53 -9.75
CA ASP A 58 -11.43 -2.83 -9.85
C ASP A 58 -12.29 -1.56 -9.71
N ALA A 59 -12.02 -0.73 -8.72
CA ALA A 59 -12.73 0.52 -8.50
C ALA A 59 -12.49 1.51 -9.65
N ALA A 60 -11.26 1.61 -10.13
CA ALA A 60 -10.90 2.43 -11.28
C ALA A 60 -11.65 2.00 -12.55
N ALA A 61 -11.70 0.70 -12.85
CA ALA A 61 -12.46 0.16 -13.96
C ALA A 61 -13.96 0.49 -13.85
N ALA A 62 -14.56 0.32 -12.66
CA ALA A 62 -15.98 0.61 -12.45
C ALA A 62 -16.32 2.10 -12.62
N ASN A 63 -15.47 2.98 -12.10
CA ASN A 63 -15.62 4.43 -12.23
C ASN A 63 -15.49 4.88 -13.69
N MET A 64 -14.53 4.32 -14.44
CA MET A 64 -14.36 4.63 -15.86
C MET A 64 -15.46 4.02 -16.72
N ALA A 65 -15.95 2.83 -16.40
CA ALA A 65 -17.11 2.23 -17.09
C ALA A 65 -18.37 3.08 -16.93
N SER A 66 -18.62 3.59 -15.73
CA SER A 66 -19.76 4.48 -15.46
C SER A 66 -19.64 5.80 -16.23
N GLN A 67 -18.43 6.38 -16.28
CA GLN A 67 -18.16 7.57 -17.08
C GLN A 67 -18.30 7.30 -18.58
N ALA A 68 -17.83 6.15 -19.08
CA ALA A 68 -17.96 5.76 -20.48
C ALA A 68 -19.44 5.70 -20.91
N VAL A 69 -20.28 5.07 -20.09
CA VAL A 69 -21.73 5.01 -20.34
C VAL A 69 -22.37 6.40 -20.28
N ALA A 70 -21.99 7.23 -19.31
CA ALA A 70 -22.50 8.60 -19.19
C ALA A 70 -22.11 9.46 -20.40
N ASN A 71 -20.86 9.34 -20.88
CA ASN A 71 -20.38 10.07 -22.04
C ASN A 71 -21.06 9.61 -23.31
N LEU A 72 -21.38 8.32 -23.44
CA LEU A 72 -22.10 7.81 -24.60
C LEU A 72 -23.54 8.35 -24.71
N ALA A 73 -24.13 8.77 -23.59
CA ALA A 73 -25.41 9.48 -23.60
C ALA A 73 -25.29 10.96 -24.05
N ASN A 74 -24.07 11.50 -24.15
CA ASN A 74 -23.80 12.85 -24.64
C ASN A 74 -23.42 12.83 -26.14
N PRO A 75 -24.04 13.66 -26.99
CA PRO A 75 -23.85 13.62 -28.45
C PRO A 75 -22.46 14.06 -28.93
N ASP A 76 -21.64 14.66 -28.05
CA ASP A 76 -20.29 15.19 -28.39
C ASP A 76 -19.14 14.21 -28.10
N SER A 77 -19.45 13.00 -27.61
CA SER A 77 -18.43 12.02 -27.20
C SER A 77 -17.94 11.18 -28.37
N ALA A 78 -17.00 11.71 -29.17
CA ALA A 78 -16.27 10.93 -30.16
C ALA A 78 -15.05 10.20 -29.54
N GLY A 79 -14.82 8.93 -29.90
CA GLY A 79 -13.67 8.13 -29.45
C GLY A 79 -13.99 7.11 -28.34
N ALA A 80 -13.01 6.78 -27.49
CA ALA A 80 -13.07 5.78 -26.40
C ALA A 80 -14.02 6.15 -25.24
N HIS A 81 -15.18 6.73 -25.56
CA HIS A 81 -16.23 7.14 -24.62
C HIS A 81 -15.72 8.10 -23.53
N GLY A 82 -14.76 8.96 -23.86
CA GLY A 82 -14.13 9.90 -22.93
C GLY A 82 -13.27 9.24 -21.84
N VAL A 83 -12.99 7.93 -21.94
CA VAL A 83 -12.06 7.25 -21.05
C VAL A 83 -10.62 7.58 -21.47
N PRO A 84 -9.79 8.15 -20.57
CA PRO A 84 -8.40 8.43 -20.89
C PRO A 84 -7.62 7.12 -21.04
N ALA A 85 -6.61 7.09 -21.91
CA ALA A 85 -5.74 5.91 -22.08
C ALA A 85 -5.01 5.53 -20.78
N SER A 86 -4.73 6.50 -19.89
CA SER A 86 -4.21 6.24 -18.56
C SER A 86 -4.57 7.37 -17.58
N LYS A 87 -4.72 7.02 -16.31
CA LYS A 87 -4.85 7.96 -15.18
C LYS A 87 -4.26 7.30 -13.93
N ASP A 88 -3.46 8.04 -13.16
CA ASP A 88 -2.86 7.58 -11.90
C ASP A 88 -2.03 6.28 -12.03
N GLY A 89 -1.37 6.12 -13.19
CA GLY A 89 -0.56 4.93 -13.51
C GLY A 89 -1.38 3.68 -13.85
N ILE A 90 -2.70 3.80 -13.99
CA ILE A 90 -3.59 2.73 -14.46
C ILE A 90 -3.83 2.96 -15.94
N ALA A 91 -3.59 1.95 -16.77
CA ALA A 91 -3.93 1.98 -18.19
C ALA A 91 -5.38 1.55 -18.39
N TYR A 92 -6.10 2.19 -19.31
CA TYR A 92 -7.48 1.85 -19.64
C TYR A 92 -7.63 1.52 -21.12
N THR A 93 -8.37 0.48 -21.40
CA THR A 93 -8.81 0.13 -22.75
C THR A 93 -10.32 -0.04 -22.78
N VAL A 94 -10.95 0.39 -23.87
CA VAL A 94 -12.40 0.32 -24.03
C VAL A 94 -12.71 -0.58 -25.23
N ALA A 95 -13.51 -1.62 -25.01
CA ALA A 95 -13.90 -2.57 -26.05
C ALA A 95 -15.34 -3.09 -25.79
N PRO A 96 -16.10 -3.46 -26.83
CA PRO A 96 -15.96 -2.93 -28.19
C PRO A 96 -16.17 -1.41 -28.20
N ALA A 97 -15.61 -0.72 -29.20
CA ALA A 97 -15.96 0.67 -29.47
C ALA A 97 -17.38 0.71 -30.08
N SER A 98 -18.39 0.54 -29.23
CA SER A 98 -19.80 0.45 -29.61
C SER A 98 -20.52 1.76 -29.32
N PRO A 99 -21.38 2.26 -30.24
CA PRO A 99 -22.19 3.44 -29.99
C PRO A 99 -23.39 3.17 -29.05
N THR A 100 -23.52 1.97 -28.51
CA THR A 100 -24.65 1.57 -27.64
C THR A 100 -24.19 1.31 -26.21
N ILE A 101 -24.96 1.84 -25.24
CA ILE A 101 -24.70 1.72 -23.79
C ILE A 101 -24.58 0.28 -23.28
N THR A 102 -25.16 -0.69 -23.99
CA THR A 102 -25.16 -2.11 -23.61
C THR A 102 -23.84 -2.82 -23.92
N ASN A 103 -22.99 -2.23 -24.76
CA ASN A 103 -21.78 -2.88 -25.28
C ASN A 103 -20.53 -2.07 -24.92
N VAL A 104 -20.46 -1.57 -23.69
CA VAL A 104 -19.28 -0.88 -23.17
C VAL A 104 -18.58 -1.80 -22.17
N CYS A 105 -17.34 -2.18 -22.46
CA CYS A 105 -16.43 -2.78 -21.49
C CYS A 105 -15.19 -1.93 -21.33
N VAL A 106 -14.88 -1.55 -20.09
CA VAL A 106 -13.64 -0.86 -19.74
C VAL A 106 -12.75 -1.81 -18.98
N THR A 107 -11.55 -2.04 -19.50
CA THR A 107 -10.50 -2.80 -18.84
C THR A 107 -9.47 -1.84 -18.27
N ALA A 108 -9.27 -1.88 -16.96
CA ALA A 108 -8.18 -1.21 -16.27
C ALA A 108 -7.03 -2.20 -16.04
N ALA A 109 -5.79 -1.75 -16.20
CA ALA A 109 -4.59 -2.56 -16.00
C ALA A 109 -3.50 -1.77 -15.27
N LYS A 110 -2.87 -2.39 -14.26
CA LYS A 110 -1.71 -1.85 -13.55
C LYS A 110 -0.88 -2.98 -12.97
N ASP A 111 0.42 -3.00 -13.25
CA ASP A 111 1.39 -3.95 -12.66
C ASP A 111 0.95 -5.42 -12.72
N GLY A 112 0.40 -5.84 -13.87
CA GLY A 112 -0.08 -7.21 -14.10
C GLY A 112 -1.47 -7.52 -13.54
N LYS A 113 -2.07 -6.61 -12.77
CA LYS A 113 -3.45 -6.69 -12.29
C LYS A 113 -4.39 -6.06 -13.31
N THR A 114 -5.50 -6.74 -13.59
CA THR A 114 -6.51 -6.26 -14.57
C THR A 114 -7.91 -6.38 -14.01
N ALA A 115 -8.77 -5.43 -14.33
CA ALA A 115 -10.20 -5.51 -14.04
C ALA A 115 -11.02 -4.99 -15.22
N SER A 116 -12.02 -5.75 -15.63
CA SER A 116 -12.97 -5.35 -16.68
C SER A 116 -14.33 -5.08 -16.04
N LYS A 117 -14.89 -3.87 -16.26
CA LYS A 117 -16.22 -3.48 -15.78
C LYS A 117 -17.01 -2.77 -16.89
N GLY A 118 -18.32 -2.99 -16.88
CA GLY A 118 -19.25 -2.39 -17.82
C GLY A 118 -20.25 -3.41 -18.38
N PRO A 119 -21.35 -2.94 -19.01
CA PRO A 119 -22.41 -3.81 -19.52
C PRO A 119 -21.96 -4.81 -20.60
N GLY A 120 -20.89 -4.48 -21.33
CA GLY A 120 -20.34 -5.32 -22.41
C GLY A 120 -19.19 -6.23 -21.98
N CYS A 121 -18.82 -6.27 -20.69
CA CYS A 121 -17.78 -7.16 -20.18
C CYS A 121 -18.36 -8.56 -19.94
N ALA A 122 -18.42 -9.38 -20.98
CA ALA A 122 -18.69 -10.82 -20.88
C ALA A 122 -17.39 -11.62 -21.02
#